data_AF-A0A2E4WUP5-F1
#
_entry.id   AF-A0A2E4WUP5-F1
#
_cell.length_a   1.000
_cell.length_b   1.000
_cell.length_c   1.000
_cell.angle_alpha   90.00
_cell.angle_beta   90.00
_cell.angle_gamma   90.00
#
_symmetry.space_group_name_H-M   'P 1'
#
loop_
_entity.id
_entity.type
_entity.pdbx_description
1 polymer ?
#
loop_
_entity_poly.entity_id
_entity_poly.type
_entity_poly.pdbx_seq_one_letter_code
_entity_poly.pdbx_strand_id
1 'polypeptide(L)'
;MAGGAPRDLGGLYLRLGSQEISLADYTKEASDRWLKVTPQDTWSSTLSRVRIARQEALESTLESIRTSGFPDRGSSFARLLGTCGIENKSDVVLAAIQYMRSVEKEGHTQPRELRRLIEETKRWPKKSVKKWNLSLYISRMLEGGPGGAGPFLEFPRRRPRKNGFVVLTEAGRDHLDKLSLDR
;
A
#
# COMPACT_ATOMS: atom_id res chain seq x y z
N MET A 1 -42.51 11.79 9.59
CA MET A 1 -41.91 12.85 8.74
C MET A 1 -40.71 13.40 9.52
N ALA A 2 -39.45 13.35 9.13
CA ALA A 2 -38.75 12.94 7.92
C ALA A 2 -37.38 12.36 8.33
N GLY A 3 -37.05 11.14 7.87
CA GLY A 3 -35.72 10.55 8.04
C GLY A 3 -34.86 10.92 6.85
N GLY A 4 -33.85 11.78 7.07
CA GLY A 4 -32.92 12.20 6.03
C GLY A 4 -32.11 11.01 5.51
N ALA A 5 -32.27 10.72 4.23
CA ALA A 5 -31.45 9.73 3.52
C ALA A 5 -29.97 10.13 3.53
N PRO A 6 -29.04 9.23 3.87
CA PRO A 6 -27.65 9.44 3.54
C PRO A 6 -27.43 9.15 2.05
N ARG A 7 -26.79 10.12 1.40
CA ARG A 7 -26.49 10.20 -0.02
C ARG A 7 -25.67 8.99 -0.50
N ASP A 8 -26.11 8.44 -1.62
CA ASP A 8 -25.47 7.39 -2.42
C ASP A 8 -23.95 7.55 -2.56
N LEU A 9 -23.23 6.62 -1.95
CA LEU A 9 -21.98 6.08 -2.49
C LEU A 9 -22.25 4.59 -2.66
N GLY A 10 -22.57 4.16 -3.87
CA GLY A 10 -23.04 2.80 -4.18
C GLY A 10 -22.16 1.71 -3.56
N GLY A 11 -22.68 1.09 -2.50
CA GLY A 11 -22.12 -0.13 -1.92
C GLY A 11 -22.62 -1.34 -2.70
N LEU A 12 -21.72 -2.27 -3.02
CA LEU A 12 -22.10 -3.56 -3.57
C LEU A 12 -22.46 -4.49 -2.40
N TYR A 13 -23.65 -5.08 -2.45
CA TYR A 13 -24.15 -6.04 -1.48
C TYR A 13 -24.50 -7.34 -2.20
N LEU A 14 -24.17 -8.47 -1.58
CA LEU A 14 -24.49 -9.79 -2.10
C LEU A 14 -25.58 -10.38 -1.19
N ARG A 15 -26.77 -10.60 -1.75
CA ARG A 15 -27.90 -11.16 -1.00
C ARG A 15 -28.00 -12.65 -1.28
N LEU A 16 -27.74 -13.46 -0.25
CA LEU A 16 -27.85 -14.92 -0.26
C LEU A 16 -29.04 -15.31 0.62
N GLY A 17 -30.19 -15.55 -0.01
CA GLY A 17 -31.44 -15.85 0.70
C GLY A 17 -31.90 -14.69 1.58
N SER A 18 -31.95 -14.92 2.90
CA SER A 18 -32.34 -13.93 3.92
C SER A 18 -31.16 -13.14 4.51
N GLN A 19 -29.92 -13.43 4.11
CA GLN A 19 -28.74 -12.70 4.56
C GLN A 19 -28.27 -11.68 3.52
N GLU A 20 -28.06 -10.45 3.96
CA GLU A 20 -27.42 -9.39 3.18
C GLU A 20 -25.98 -9.23 3.65
N ILE A 21 -25.03 -9.60 2.79
CA ILE A 21 -23.60 -9.49 3.09
C ILE A 21 -23.05 -8.25 2.39
N SER A 22 -22.54 -7.33 3.18
CA SER A 22 -21.75 -6.17 2.73
C SER A 22 -20.41 -6.65 2.20
N LEU A 23 -20.13 -6.43 0.91
CA LEU A 23 -18.86 -6.83 0.29
C LEU A 23 -17.65 -6.08 0.89
N ALA A 24 -17.88 -4.91 1.49
CA ALA A 24 -16.85 -4.17 2.22
C ALA A 24 -16.43 -4.86 3.53
N ASP A 25 -17.34 -5.59 4.18
CA ASP A 25 -17.04 -6.33 5.41
C ASP A 25 -16.42 -7.70 5.09
N TYR A 26 -16.88 -8.35 4.02
CA TYR A 26 -16.25 -9.57 3.50
C TYR A 26 -14.79 -9.35 3.09
N THR A 27 -14.47 -8.22 2.44
CA THR A 27 -13.09 -7.90 2.05
C THR A 27 -12.17 -7.62 3.25
N LYS A 28 -12.70 -7.09 4.36
CA LYS A 28 -11.93 -6.94 5.60
C LYS A 28 -11.65 -8.28 6.26
N GLU A 29 -12.65 -9.15 6.41
CA GLU A 29 -12.49 -10.49 6.99
C GLU A 29 -11.60 -11.39 6.12
N ALA A 30 -11.73 -11.31 4.79
CA ALA A 30 -10.83 -11.98 3.86
C ALA A 30 -9.40 -11.44 4.00
N SER A 31 -9.22 -10.11 4.07
CA SER A 31 -7.91 -9.49 4.33
C SER A 31 -7.26 -10.02 5.62
N ASP A 32 -8.04 -10.20 6.69
CA ASP A 32 -7.57 -10.76 7.97
C ASP A 32 -7.13 -12.22 7.88
N ARG A 33 -7.79 -13.02 7.06
CA ARG A 33 -7.42 -14.42 6.84
C ARG A 33 -6.16 -14.58 5.99
N TRP A 34 -5.95 -13.70 5.02
CA TRP A 34 -4.82 -13.78 4.08
C TRP A 34 -3.49 -13.32 4.67
N LEU A 35 -3.52 -12.35 5.58
CA LEU A 35 -2.31 -11.74 6.15
C LEU A 35 -2.19 -12.11 7.63
N LYS A 36 -1.62 -13.30 7.90
CA LYS A 36 -1.07 -13.69 9.21
C LYS A 36 0.18 -12.85 9.52
N VAL A 37 0.01 -11.54 9.61
CA VAL A 37 1.07 -10.62 10.00
C VAL A 37 1.04 -10.53 11.50
N THR A 38 2.14 -10.94 12.11
CA THR A 38 2.34 -10.83 13.55
C THR A 38 2.93 -9.46 13.87
N PRO A 39 2.71 -8.92 15.08
CA PRO A 39 3.34 -7.68 15.48
C PRO A 39 4.87 -7.76 15.35
N GLN A 40 5.53 -8.87 15.61
CA GLN A 40 7.00 -8.93 15.57
C GLN A 40 7.63 -8.82 14.16
N ASP A 41 6.81 -8.63 13.12
CA ASP A 41 7.27 -8.62 11.73
C ASP A 41 7.85 -7.26 11.31
N THR A 42 9.01 -7.31 10.66
CA THR A 42 9.60 -6.16 9.95
C THR A 42 8.80 -5.79 8.71
N TRP A 43 9.02 -4.59 8.20
CA TRP A 43 8.46 -4.15 6.91
C TRP A 43 8.82 -5.13 5.78
N SER A 44 10.09 -5.52 5.68
CA SER A 44 10.60 -6.41 4.64
C SER A 44 9.93 -7.79 4.66
N SER A 45 9.74 -8.37 5.84
CA SER A 45 9.07 -9.67 6.00
C SER A 45 7.57 -9.58 5.69
N THR A 46 6.89 -8.53 6.14
CA THR A 46 5.48 -8.26 5.85
C THR A 46 5.24 -8.04 4.36
N LEU A 47 6.09 -7.25 3.71
CA LEU A 47 6.05 -7.00 2.27
C LEU A 47 6.28 -8.28 1.46
N SER A 48 7.21 -9.14 1.89
CA SER A 48 7.45 -10.43 1.24
C SER A 48 6.22 -11.33 1.28
N ARG A 49 5.54 -11.41 2.43
CA ARG A 49 4.27 -12.16 2.57
C ARG A 49 3.18 -11.63 1.64
N VAL A 50 2.99 -10.30 1.58
CA VAL A 50 2.02 -9.70 0.64
C VAL A 50 2.36 -10.05 -0.81
N ARG A 51 3.64 -10.00 -1.18
CA ARG A 51 4.09 -10.36 -2.53
C ARG A 51 3.81 -11.81 -2.87
N ILE A 52 4.10 -12.75 -1.96
CA ILE A 52 3.85 -14.18 -2.14
C ILE A 52 2.35 -14.44 -2.27
N ALA A 53 1.54 -13.92 -1.34
CA ALA A 53 0.09 -14.07 -1.36
C ALA A 53 -0.54 -13.54 -2.67
N ARG A 54 -0.04 -12.42 -3.20
CA ARG A 54 -0.49 -11.90 -4.49
C ARG A 54 -0.11 -12.81 -5.65
N GLN A 55 1.12 -13.34 -5.65
CA GLN A 55 1.58 -14.24 -6.71
C GLN A 55 0.75 -15.54 -6.70
N GLU A 56 0.51 -16.11 -5.53
CA GLU A 56 -0.37 -17.27 -5.34
C GLU A 56 -1.80 -16.97 -5.82
N ALA A 57 -2.35 -15.80 -5.49
CA ALA A 57 -3.68 -15.39 -5.95
C ALA A 57 -3.76 -15.20 -7.49
N LEU A 58 -2.65 -14.83 -8.15
CA LEU A 58 -2.58 -14.72 -9.60
C LEU A 58 -2.41 -16.08 -10.29
N GLU A 59 -1.67 -17.00 -9.67
CA GLU A 59 -1.44 -18.36 -10.17
C GLU A 59 -2.64 -19.28 -9.93
N SER A 60 -3.43 -19.00 -8.89
CA SER A 60 -4.68 -19.68 -8.58
C SER A 60 -5.80 -19.14 -9.47
N THR A 61 -6.29 -19.97 -10.39
CA THR A 61 -7.31 -19.67 -11.42
C THR A 61 -8.52 -18.88 -10.86
N LEU A 62 -9.17 -18.08 -11.71
CA LEU A 62 -10.33 -17.20 -11.48
C LEU A 62 -11.41 -17.67 -10.45
N GLU A 63 -11.57 -18.97 -10.22
CA GLU A 63 -12.43 -19.53 -9.18
C GLU A 63 -11.95 -19.17 -7.77
N SER A 64 -10.65 -19.23 -7.50
CA SER A 64 -10.05 -18.89 -6.21
C SER A 64 -10.22 -17.42 -5.89
N ILE A 65 -10.11 -16.52 -6.87
CA ILE A 65 -10.29 -15.07 -6.67
C ILE A 65 -11.76 -14.76 -6.33
N ARG A 66 -12.72 -15.48 -6.94
CA ARG A 66 -14.14 -15.40 -6.62
C ARG A 66 -14.46 -15.90 -5.21
N THR A 67 -13.75 -16.93 -4.73
CA THR A 67 -14.02 -17.55 -3.43
C THR A 67 -13.17 -16.99 -2.28
N SER A 68 -12.05 -16.33 -2.57
CA SER A 68 -11.04 -15.96 -1.56
C SER A 68 -10.96 -14.49 -1.19
N GLY A 69 -11.54 -13.58 -1.97
CA GLY A 69 -11.62 -12.17 -1.59
C GLY A 69 -10.25 -11.51 -1.39
N PHE A 70 -9.27 -11.76 -2.27
CA PHE A 70 -7.97 -11.08 -2.21
C PHE A 70 -8.19 -9.56 -2.13
N PRO A 71 -7.63 -8.87 -1.12
CA PRO A 71 -7.91 -7.46 -0.90
C PRO A 71 -7.46 -6.60 -2.09
N ASP A 72 -8.21 -5.53 -2.38
CA ASP A 72 -7.76 -4.55 -3.36
C ASP A 72 -6.42 -3.94 -2.92
N ARG A 73 -5.66 -3.40 -3.88
CA ARG A 73 -4.30 -2.89 -3.62
C ARG A 73 -4.25 -1.79 -2.56
N GLY A 74 -5.30 -0.96 -2.46
CA GLY A 74 -5.41 0.09 -1.46
C GLY A 74 -5.59 -0.49 -0.06
N SER A 75 -6.49 -1.46 0.09
CA SER A 75 -6.72 -2.17 1.35
C SER A 75 -5.50 -2.98 1.81
N SER A 76 -4.82 -3.66 0.89
CA SER A 76 -3.58 -4.39 1.16
C SER A 76 -2.48 -3.46 1.66
N PHE A 77 -2.28 -2.34 0.97
CA PHE A 77 -1.28 -1.35 1.35
C PHE A 77 -1.63 -0.64 2.67
N ALA A 78 -2.91 -0.31 2.91
CA ALA A 78 -3.37 0.28 4.15
C ALA A 78 -3.08 -0.61 5.37
N ARG A 79 -3.35 -1.91 5.25
CA ARG A 79 -3.04 -2.90 6.29
C ARG A 79 -1.54 -2.96 6.55
N LEU A 80 -0.74 -3.03 5.49
CA LEU A 80 0.71 -3.10 5.60
C LEU A 80 1.28 -1.86 6.31
N LEU A 81 0.80 -0.65 5.99
CA LEU A 81 1.17 0.58 6.70
C LEU A 81 0.75 0.55 8.18
N GLY A 82 -0.44 0.03 8.48
CA GLY A 82 -0.96 -0.09 9.83
C GLY A 82 -0.13 -1.05 10.69
N THR A 83 0.24 -2.22 10.14
CA THR A 83 1.05 -3.20 10.88
C THR A 83 2.49 -2.71 11.12
N CYS A 84 3.05 -1.98 10.17
CA CYS A 84 4.41 -1.44 10.28
C CYS A 84 4.47 -0.10 11.04
N GLY A 85 3.36 0.43 11.56
CA GLY A 85 3.34 1.70 12.29
C GLY A 85 3.71 2.94 11.44
N ILE A 86 3.62 2.85 10.12
CA ILE A 86 4.09 3.94 9.24
C ILE A 86 2.99 5.00 9.09
N GLU A 87 3.21 6.18 9.66
CA GLU A 87 2.24 7.29 9.63
C GLU A 87 2.78 8.55 8.95
N ASN A 88 4.09 8.78 9.04
CA ASN A 88 4.76 9.95 8.50
C ASN A 88 4.63 10.00 6.97
N LYS A 89 4.31 11.17 6.42
CA LYS A 89 4.06 11.35 4.98
C LYS A 89 5.25 10.91 4.12
N SER A 90 6.46 11.26 4.53
CA SER A 90 7.69 10.87 3.82
C SER A 90 7.84 9.34 3.80
N ASP A 91 7.67 8.70 4.96
CA ASP A 91 7.81 7.24 5.11
C ASP A 91 6.70 6.49 4.35
N VAL A 92 5.47 7.03 4.33
CA VAL A 92 4.37 6.50 3.50
C VAL A 92 4.70 6.55 2.01
N VAL A 93 5.37 7.62 1.54
CA VAL A 93 5.79 7.73 0.13
C VAL A 93 6.90 6.73 -0.19
N LEU A 94 7.87 6.56 0.72
CA LEU A 94 8.94 5.58 0.59
C LEU A 94 8.37 4.15 0.53
N ALA A 95 7.46 3.83 1.45
CA ALA A 95 6.69 2.60 1.51
C ALA A 95 5.89 2.34 0.22
N ALA A 96 5.20 3.36 -0.29
CA ALA A 96 4.42 3.25 -1.53
C ALA A 96 5.29 2.93 -2.74
N ILE A 97 6.46 3.55 -2.86
CA ILE A 97 7.41 3.26 -3.94
C ILE A 97 7.86 1.80 -3.89
N GLN A 98 8.19 1.29 -2.71
CA GLN A 98 8.62 -0.10 -2.57
C GLN A 98 7.49 -1.09 -2.84
N TYR A 99 6.27 -0.79 -2.39
CA TYR A 99 5.08 -1.60 -2.63
C TYR A 99 4.78 -1.73 -4.14
N MET A 100 4.74 -0.60 -4.85
CA MET A 100 4.48 -0.57 -6.30
C MET A 100 5.48 -1.43 -7.08
N ARG A 101 6.75 -1.39 -6.69
CA ARG A 101 7.78 -2.18 -7.37
C ARG A 101 7.79 -3.65 -6.98
N SER A 102 7.66 -3.94 -5.69
CA SER A 102 7.90 -5.29 -5.17
C SER A 102 6.66 -6.17 -5.28
N VAL A 103 5.49 -5.58 -5.07
CA VAL A 103 4.20 -6.29 -5.05
C VAL A 103 3.48 -6.15 -6.39
N GLU A 104 3.36 -4.93 -6.91
CA GLU A 104 2.62 -4.71 -8.16
C GLU A 104 3.46 -5.00 -9.41
N LYS A 105 4.79 -5.16 -9.25
CA LYS A 105 5.76 -5.27 -10.34
C LYS A 105 5.66 -4.09 -11.33
N GLU A 106 5.14 -2.95 -10.89
CA GLU A 106 5.00 -1.77 -11.73
C GLU A 106 6.36 -1.11 -11.93
N GLY A 107 6.76 -1.00 -13.21
CA GLY A 107 8.00 -0.34 -13.58
C GLY A 107 7.97 1.18 -13.36
N HIS A 108 6.77 1.79 -13.39
CA HIS A 108 6.56 3.23 -13.45
C HIS A 108 5.99 3.79 -12.14
N THR A 109 6.86 4.30 -11.26
CA THR A 109 6.42 4.93 -10.00
C THR A 109 6.24 6.43 -10.17
N GLN A 110 5.39 6.84 -11.10
CA GLN A 110 5.10 8.27 -11.28
C GLN A 110 4.40 8.82 -10.03
N PRO A 111 4.62 10.10 -9.67
CA PRO A 111 3.93 10.73 -8.53
C PRO A 111 2.40 10.59 -8.59
N ARG A 112 1.82 10.53 -9.79
CA ARG A 112 0.38 10.34 -9.98
C ARG A 112 -0.10 8.96 -9.52
N GLU A 113 0.64 7.89 -9.84
CA GLU A 113 0.27 6.53 -9.44
C GLU A 113 0.49 6.32 -7.94
N LEU A 114 1.58 6.85 -7.39
CA LEU A 114 1.80 6.85 -5.94
C LEU A 114 0.66 7.56 -5.19
N ARG A 115 0.23 8.72 -5.70
CA ARG A 115 -0.90 9.47 -5.15
C ARG A 115 -2.17 8.62 -5.18
N ARG A 116 -2.43 7.95 -6.30
CA ARG A 116 -3.61 7.11 -6.48
C ARG A 116 -3.63 5.94 -5.48
N LEU A 117 -2.50 5.25 -5.31
CA LEU A 117 -2.38 4.19 -4.31
C LEU A 117 -2.65 4.71 -2.89
N ILE A 118 -2.06 5.85 -2.51
CA ILE A 118 -2.27 6.45 -1.19
C ILE A 118 -3.74 6.84 -0.99
N GLU A 119 -4.41 7.40 -2.01
CA GLU A 119 -5.83 7.72 -1.94
C GLU A 119 -6.72 6.47 -1.79
N GLU A 120 -6.34 5.37 -2.43
CA GLU A 120 -7.05 4.08 -2.34
C GLU A 120 -6.94 3.45 -0.95
N THR A 121 -5.93 3.78 -0.14
CA THR A 121 -5.86 3.34 1.27
C THR A 121 -7.00 3.85 2.14
N LYS A 122 -7.67 4.94 1.73
CA LYS A 122 -8.71 5.65 2.50
C LYS A 122 -8.29 6.11 3.91
N ARG A 123 -7.01 5.97 4.29
CA ARG A 123 -6.47 6.39 5.60
C ARG A 123 -6.34 7.91 5.70
N TRP A 124 -6.11 8.59 4.57
CA TRP A 124 -6.09 10.04 4.49
C TRP A 124 -7.17 10.55 3.51
N PRO A 125 -7.83 11.68 3.80
CA PRO A 125 -8.82 12.25 2.88
C PRO A 125 -8.14 12.71 1.60
N LYS A 126 -8.79 12.47 0.44
CA LYS A 126 -8.28 12.83 -0.90
C LYS A 126 -7.78 14.28 -1.00
N LYS A 127 -8.50 15.22 -0.37
CA LYS A 127 -8.11 16.65 -0.30
C LYS A 127 -6.77 16.87 0.40
N SER A 128 -6.46 16.09 1.44
CA SER A 128 -5.18 16.14 2.13
C SER A 128 -4.08 15.56 1.25
N VAL A 129 -4.30 14.36 0.72
CA VAL A 129 -3.31 13.69 -0.15
C VAL A 129 -2.94 14.61 -1.30
N LYS A 130 -3.92 15.24 -1.99
CA LYS A 130 -3.70 16.19 -3.10
C LYS A 130 -2.68 17.30 -2.79
N LYS A 131 -2.61 17.77 -1.53
CA LYS A 131 -1.66 18.81 -1.09
C LYS A 131 -0.24 18.29 -0.89
N TRP A 132 -0.03 16.99 -0.86
CA TRP A 132 1.29 16.39 -0.64
C TRP A 132 2.18 16.62 -1.86
N ASN A 133 3.36 17.19 -1.63
CA ASN A 133 4.36 17.40 -2.66
C ASN A 133 5.25 16.15 -2.81
N LEU A 134 4.69 15.14 -3.47
CA LEU A 134 5.33 13.85 -3.68
C LEU A 134 6.68 13.98 -4.41
N SER A 135 6.77 14.87 -5.40
CA SER A 135 8.02 15.13 -6.12
C SER A 135 9.11 15.64 -5.18
N LEU A 136 8.78 16.58 -4.29
CA LEU A 136 9.73 17.11 -3.31
C LEU A 136 10.19 16.03 -2.32
N TYR A 137 9.29 15.18 -1.84
CA TYR A 137 9.66 14.08 -0.94
C TYR A 137 10.61 13.10 -1.63
N ILE A 138 10.34 12.75 -2.89
CA ILE A 138 11.23 11.89 -3.69
C ILE A 138 12.59 12.54 -3.90
N SER A 139 12.63 13.82 -4.29
CA SER A 139 13.90 14.55 -4.48
C SER A 139 14.74 14.56 -3.20
N ARG A 140 14.12 14.83 -2.05
CA ARG A 140 14.84 14.80 -0.75
C ARG A 140 15.39 13.42 -0.44
N MET A 141 14.63 12.35 -0.66
CA MET A 141 15.08 10.98 -0.43
C MET A 141 16.19 10.53 -1.40
N LEU A 142 16.26 11.12 -2.60
CA LEU A 142 17.36 10.92 -3.55
C LEU A 142 18.63 11.68 -3.14
N GLU A 143 18.48 12.83 -2.49
CA GLU A 143 19.60 13.66 -2.01
C GLU A 143 20.17 13.12 -0.69
N GLY A 144 19.35 12.53 0.19
CA GLY A 144 19.79 11.95 1.46
C GLY A 144 18.64 11.70 2.44
N GLY A 145 18.80 10.70 3.32
CA GLY A 145 17.85 10.43 4.40
C GLY A 145 17.93 11.47 5.54
N PRO A 146 16.90 11.60 6.40
CA PRO A 146 17.01 12.36 7.64
C PRO A 146 18.18 11.83 8.49
N GLY A 147 19.02 12.72 9.01
CA GLY A 147 20.10 12.34 9.94
C GLY A 147 21.41 11.90 9.32
N GLY A 148 21.68 12.20 8.03
CA GLY A 148 22.96 11.88 7.39
C GLY A 148 23.11 10.43 6.95
N ALA A 149 22.04 9.64 7.06
CA ALA A 149 21.95 8.35 6.38
C ALA A 149 22.02 8.58 4.86
N GLY A 150 22.69 7.66 4.15
CA GLY A 150 22.79 7.70 2.69
C GLY A 150 21.42 7.82 2.00
N PRO A 151 21.41 8.12 0.69
CA PRO A 151 20.16 8.33 -0.04
C PRO A 151 19.24 7.11 0.10
N PHE A 152 17.98 7.34 0.44
CA PHE A 152 16.98 6.27 0.60
C PHE A 152 16.47 5.76 -0.74
N LEU A 153 16.61 6.58 -1.78
CA LEU A 153 16.24 6.24 -3.15
C LEU A 153 17.45 6.36 -4.07
N GLU A 154 17.49 5.52 -5.09
CA GLU A 154 18.45 5.63 -6.20
C GLU A 154 17.75 5.42 -7.54
N PHE A 155 18.36 5.91 -8.61
CA PHE A 155 17.92 5.57 -9.97
C PHE A 155 18.44 4.16 -10.35
N PRO A 156 17.60 3.28 -10.89
CA PRO A 156 18.03 1.96 -11.36
C PRO A 156 19.17 2.07 -12.37
N ARG A 157 20.28 1.39 -12.05
CA ARG A 157 21.50 1.34 -12.88
C ARG A 157 21.23 0.95 -14.34
N ARG A 158 20.18 0.15 -14.59
CA ARG A 158 19.86 -0.40 -15.92
C ARG A 158 18.96 0.50 -16.78
N ARG A 159 18.25 1.48 -16.21
CA ARG A 159 17.40 2.45 -16.95
C ARG A 159 17.27 3.78 -16.20
N PRO A 160 18.24 4.71 -16.33
CA PRO A 160 18.15 6.02 -15.73
C PRO A 160 17.15 6.88 -16.51
N ARG A 161 15.86 6.73 -16.22
CA ARG A 161 14.82 7.61 -16.74
C ARG A 161 14.38 8.57 -15.63
N LYS A 162 14.68 9.85 -15.85
CA LYS A 162 14.22 10.99 -15.05
C LYS A 162 12.70 10.83 -14.86
N ASN A 163 12.27 10.66 -13.61
CA ASN A 163 10.87 10.68 -13.16
C ASN A 163 10.04 9.37 -13.25
N GLY A 164 10.59 8.23 -13.67
CA GLY A 164 9.83 6.96 -13.70
C GLY A 164 10.36 5.86 -12.79
N PHE A 165 11.61 5.99 -12.34
CA PHE A 165 12.41 4.87 -11.89
C PHE A 165 13.24 5.27 -10.68
N VAL A 166 12.63 5.31 -9.50
CA VAL A 166 13.38 5.36 -8.24
C VAL A 166 13.16 4.04 -7.52
N VAL A 167 14.24 3.42 -7.08
CA VAL A 167 14.23 2.20 -6.26
C VAL A 167 14.78 2.52 -4.88
N LEU A 168 14.35 1.78 -3.87
CA LEU A 168 14.92 1.94 -2.55
C LEU A 168 16.34 1.40 -2.53
N THR A 169 17.22 2.12 -1.87
CA THR A 169 18.55 1.64 -1.50
C THR A 169 18.44 0.66 -0.34
N GLU A 170 19.56 0.10 0.09
CA GLU A 170 19.66 -0.64 1.35
C GLU A 170 19.27 0.25 2.54
N ALA A 171 19.82 1.46 2.62
CA ALA A 171 19.49 2.42 3.68
C ALA A 171 18.00 2.76 3.76
N GLY A 172 17.32 2.90 2.62
CA GLY A 172 15.87 3.14 2.60
C GLY A 172 15.04 1.95 3.11
N ARG A 173 15.50 0.72 2.86
CA ARG A 173 14.85 -0.50 3.38
C ARG A 173 15.08 -0.65 4.88
N ASP A 174 16.32 -0.44 5.32
CA ASP A 174 16.68 -0.50 6.74
C ASP A 174 15.90 0.54 7.56
N HIS A 175 15.66 1.73 6.99
CA HIS A 175 14.83 2.76 7.62
C HIS A 175 13.39 2.28 7.85
N LEU A 176 12.76 1.66 6.84
CA LEU A 176 11.40 1.11 6.98
C LEU A 176 11.35 -0.07 7.96
N ASP A 177 12.38 -0.91 7.97
CA ASP A 177 12.49 -2.02 8.92
C ASP A 177 12.66 -1.51 10.37
N LYS A 178 13.50 -0.50 10.60
CA LYS A 178 13.64 0.17 11.91
C LYS A 178 12.33 0.77 12.40
N LEU A 179 11.62 1.51 11.53
CA LEU A 179 10.31 2.06 11.87
C LEU A 179 9.29 0.99 12.28
N SER A 180 9.39 -0.20 11.70
CA SER A 180 8.51 -1.32 12.03
C SER A 180 8.84 -1.95 13.38
N LEU A 181 10.09 -1.83 13.83
CA LEU A 181 10.59 -2.35 15.10
C LEU A 181 10.42 -1.35 16.25
N ASP A 182 10.56 -0.05 15.99
CA ASP A 182 10.51 1.04 16.97
C ASP A 182 9.07 1.49 17.34
N ARG A 183 8.06 0.69 17.04
CA ARG A 183 6.63 1.06 17.20
C ARG A 183 6.06 0.85 18.61
#